data_AF-A0A933D105-F1
#
_entry.id   AF-A0A933D105-F1
#
_cell.length_a   1.000
_cell.length_b   1.000
_cell.length_c   1.000
_cell.angle_alpha   90.00
_cell.angle_beta   90.00
_cell.angle_gamma   90.00
#
_symmetry.space_group_name_H-M   'P 1'
#
loop_
_entity.id
_entity.type
_entity.pdbx_description
1 polymer ?
#
loop_
_entity_poly.entity_id
_entity_poly.type
_entity_poly.pdbx_seq_one_letter_code
_entity_poly.pdbx_strand_id
1 'polypeptide(L)'
;MATPKLLRLDAALFLLLTVWAATASAHGLARLPLLVRFTGTIVTDKQDNQRSFYPDVLLLIDGKTSTFRITKVQSLTGIEKGWQILQYLVPPRLTLGGPRNLIAALQNPEMIGKSLVIEGRLYTGARMLIVTGVEEGK
;
A
#
# COMPACT_ATOMS: atom_id res chain seq x y z
N MET A 1 52.06 0.07 -53.01
CA MET A 1 51.12 1.21 -52.92
C MET A 1 49.83 0.69 -52.32
N ALA A 2 49.57 1.05 -51.06
CA ALA A 2 48.40 0.63 -50.31
C ALA A 2 47.45 1.83 -50.18
N THR A 3 46.17 1.64 -50.50
CA THR A 3 45.11 2.61 -50.17
C THR A 3 43.89 1.87 -49.60
N PRO A 4 43.40 2.24 -48.41
CA PRO A 4 42.33 1.56 -47.70
C PRO A 4 40.95 2.07 -48.14
N LYS A 5 39.99 1.15 -48.33
CA LYS A 5 38.55 1.47 -48.41
C LYS A 5 37.79 0.60 -47.40
N LEU A 6 38.03 0.85 -46.13
CA LEU A 6 37.24 0.35 -45.01
C LEU A 6 37.03 1.54 -44.06
N LEU A 7 36.13 2.45 -44.44
CA LEU A 7 35.72 3.52 -43.54
C LEU A 7 34.34 4.07 -43.92
N ARG A 8 33.36 3.19 -44.13
CA ARG A 8 31.96 3.58 -44.27
C ARG A 8 31.06 2.44 -43.83
N LEU A 9 30.98 2.16 -42.52
CA LEU A 9 29.88 1.36 -41.98
C LEU A 9 29.71 1.41 -40.44
N ASP A 10 30.56 2.11 -39.67
CA ASP A 10 30.46 2.06 -38.20
C ASP A 10 29.66 3.19 -37.54
N ALA A 11 29.37 4.28 -38.24
CA ALA A 11 28.74 5.44 -37.61
C ALA A 11 27.20 5.33 -37.47
N ALA A 12 26.56 4.39 -38.17
CA ALA A 12 25.09 4.23 -38.14
C ALA A 12 24.60 3.19 -37.13
N LEU A 13 25.47 2.26 -36.69
CA LEU A 13 25.08 1.20 -35.75
C LEU A 13 25.22 1.61 -34.27
N PHE A 14 26.04 2.63 -33.98
CA PHE A 14 26.24 3.12 -32.61
C PHE A 14 25.18 4.12 -32.13
N LEU A 15 24.32 4.63 -33.03
CA LEU A 15 23.35 5.68 -32.69
C LEU A 15 21.96 5.15 -32.30
N LEU A 16 21.79 3.83 -32.23
CA LEU A 16 20.53 3.16 -31.84
C LEU A 16 20.52 2.61 -30.40
N LEU A 17 21.59 2.82 -29.62
CA LEU A 17 21.77 2.20 -28.30
C LEU A 17 21.73 3.16 -27.09
N THR A 18 21.37 4.44 -27.26
CA THR A 18 21.40 5.42 -26.15
C THR A 18 20.08 6.18 -25.97
N VAL A 19 18.95 5.48 -25.85
CA VAL A 19 17.71 6.08 -25.31
C VAL A 19 17.08 5.18 -24.27
N TRP A 20 17.84 4.76 -23.26
CA TRP A 20 17.29 4.34 -21.96
C TRP A 20 17.77 5.33 -20.89
N ALA A 21 17.43 6.61 -21.08
CA ALA A 21 17.50 7.59 -20.01
C ALA A 21 16.17 7.52 -19.25
N ALA A 22 16.26 6.96 -18.04
CA ALA A 22 15.16 6.70 -17.13
C ALA A 22 14.25 7.93 -16.92
N THR A 23 13.00 7.83 -17.35
CA THR A 23 11.92 8.62 -16.78
C THR A 23 11.35 7.88 -15.58
N ALA A 24 12.13 7.86 -14.49
CA ALA A 24 11.61 7.48 -13.17
C ALA A 24 10.61 8.55 -12.72
N SER A 25 9.36 8.35 -13.12
CA SER A 25 8.10 8.88 -12.57
C SER A 25 8.19 10.16 -11.72
N ALA A 26 8.11 11.31 -12.38
CA ALA A 26 7.59 12.54 -11.77
C ALA A 26 6.07 12.42 -11.52
N HIS A 27 5.65 11.59 -10.55
CA HIS A 27 4.26 11.54 -10.07
C HIS A 27 4.18 11.72 -8.54
N GLY A 28 5.20 12.31 -7.95
CA GLY A 28 5.30 12.54 -6.51
C GLY A 28 4.97 13.98 -6.12
N LEU A 29 3.85 14.56 -6.55
CA LEU A 29 3.26 15.60 -5.70
C LEU A 29 2.93 14.89 -4.40
N ALA A 30 3.65 15.20 -3.33
CA ALA A 30 3.44 14.61 -2.01
C ALA A 30 1.98 14.88 -1.60
N ARG A 31 1.11 13.90 -1.86
CA ARG A 31 -0.29 13.98 -1.46
C ARG A 31 -0.29 14.00 0.06
N LEU A 32 -1.03 14.96 0.61
CA LEU A 32 -1.23 15.01 2.05
C LEU A 32 -1.77 13.66 2.52
N PRO A 33 -1.28 13.13 3.66
CA PRO A 33 -1.77 11.87 4.18
C PRO A 33 -3.28 11.95 4.42
N LEU A 34 -4.01 10.97 3.92
CA LEU A 34 -5.46 10.89 4.10
C LEU A 34 -5.75 10.44 5.52
N LEU A 35 -6.52 11.20 6.29
CA LEU A 35 -7.05 10.69 7.54
C LEU A 35 -8.17 9.72 7.20
N VAL A 36 -8.04 8.47 7.62
CA VAL A 36 -8.95 7.39 7.27
C VAL A 36 -9.36 6.59 8.50
N ARG A 37 -10.53 5.97 8.41
CA ARG A 37 -11.04 4.97 9.34
C ARG A 37 -11.31 3.68 8.59
N PHE A 38 -10.64 2.61 9.00
CA PHE A 38 -10.90 1.25 8.56
C PHE A 38 -11.73 0.53 9.62
N THR A 39 -12.75 -0.20 9.20
CA THR A 39 -13.47 -1.14 10.05
C THR A 39 -13.34 -2.53 9.46
N GLY A 40 -13.11 -3.53 10.30
CA GLY A 40 -12.90 -4.89 9.83
C GLY A 40 -12.45 -5.85 10.94
N THR A 41 -12.06 -7.05 10.57
CA THR A 41 -11.64 -8.12 11.47
C THR A 41 -10.25 -8.61 11.11
N ILE A 42 -9.40 -8.88 12.10
CA ILE A 42 -8.15 -9.64 11.88
C ILE A 42 -8.52 -11.12 11.84
N VAL A 43 -8.14 -11.80 10.77
CA VAL A 43 -8.45 -13.23 10.55
C VAL A 43 -7.16 -14.05 10.46
N THR A 44 -7.18 -15.20 11.11
CA THR A 44 -6.07 -16.17 11.14
C THR A 44 -6.15 -17.21 10.04
N ASP A 45 -7.33 -17.42 9.44
CA ASP A 45 -7.53 -18.43 8.40
C ASP A 45 -8.23 -17.84 7.17
N LYS A 46 -7.88 -18.33 5.96
CA LYS A 46 -8.52 -17.89 4.71
C LYS A 46 -9.96 -18.37 4.56
N GLN A 47 -10.40 -19.24 5.45
CA GLN A 47 -11.65 -20.01 5.34
C GLN A 47 -12.74 -19.50 6.29
N ASP A 48 -12.86 -18.19 6.42
CA ASP A 48 -14.09 -17.58 6.92
C ASP A 48 -14.96 -17.18 5.71
N ASN A 49 -16.15 -17.77 5.61
CA ASN A 49 -17.11 -17.62 4.50
C ASN A 49 -17.81 -16.25 4.48
N GLN A 50 -17.44 -15.30 5.35
CA GLN A 50 -17.92 -13.93 5.24
C GLN A 50 -17.44 -13.24 3.95
N ARG A 51 -18.32 -13.15 2.95
CA ARG A 51 -18.12 -12.29 1.79
C ARG A 51 -18.15 -10.83 2.23
N SER A 52 -17.00 -10.15 2.16
CA SER A 52 -16.96 -8.70 2.20
C SER A 52 -17.05 -8.10 0.80
N PHE A 53 -17.62 -6.90 0.69
CA PHE A 53 -17.57 -6.09 -0.51
C PHE A 53 -16.15 -5.59 -0.82
N TYR A 54 -15.30 -5.48 0.19
CA TYR A 54 -13.92 -5.02 0.06
C TYR A 54 -12.93 -6.19 0.01
N PRO A 55 -11.79 -6.06 -0.70
CA PRO A 55 -10.73 -7.06 -0.66
C PRO A 55 -10.11 -7.16 0.73
N ASP A 56 -9.68 -8.37 1.10
CA ASP A 56 -8.83 -8.58 2.26
C ASP A 56 -7.48 -7.87 2.08
N VAL A 57 -6.99 -7.21 3.12
CA VAL A 57 -5.73 -6.47 3.12
C VAL A 57 -4.72 -7.15 4.04
N LEU A 58 -3.50 -7.34 3.55
CA LEU A 58 -2.38 -7.84 4.34
C LEU A 58 -1.80 -6.71 5.19
N LEU A 59 -2.00 -6.78 6.51
CA LEU A 59 -1.37 -5.89 7.48
C LEU A 59 0.06 -6.35 7.77
N LEU A 60 0.99 -5.39 7.76
CA LEU A 60 2.37 -5.59 8.16
C LEU A 60 2.64 -4.80 9.44
N ILE A 61 2.98 -5.52 10.51
CA ILE A 61 3.20 -4.94 11.83
C ILE A 61 4.49 -5.55 12.40
N ASP A 62 5.54 -4.74 12.57
CA ASP A 62 6.85 -5.18 13.08
C ASP A 62 7.38 -6.45 12.38
N GLY A 63 7.23 -6.52 11.05
CA GLY A 63 7.66 -7.66 10.23
C GLY A 63 6.73 -8.88 10.28
N LYS A 64 5.71 -8.90 11.15
CA LYS A 64 4.66 -9.91 11.15
C LYS A 64 3.54 -9.55 10.19
N THR A 65 2.91 -10.56 9.63
CA THR A 65 1.79 -10.38 8.70
C THR A 65 0.49 -10.93 9.27
N SER A 66 -0.59 -10.19 9.10
CA SER A 66 -1.95 -10.61 9.44
C SER A 66 -2.92 -10.20 8.34
N THR A 67 -3.96 -10.99 8.12
CA THR A 67 -5.00 -10.65 7.15
C THR A 67 -6.07 -9.82 7.85
N PHE A 68 -6.43 -8.69 7.27
CA PHE A 68 -7.50 -7.82 7.75
C PHE A 68 -8.63 -7.77 6.73
N ARG A 69 -9.78 -8.29 7.14
CA ARG A 69 -10.99 -8.30 6.34
C ARG A 69 -11.73 -7.00 6.57
N ILE A 70 -11.63 -6.11 5.60
CA ILE A 70 -12.26 -4.79 5.67
C ILE A 70 -13.75 -4.94 5.45
N THR A 71 -14.56 -4.38 6.34
CA THR A 71 -16.02 -4.26 6.18
C THR A 71 -16.43 -2.83 5.82
N LYS A 72 -15.62 -1.83 6.20
CA LYS A 72 -15.87 -0.42 5.91
C LYS A 72 -14.58 0.38 5.77
N VAL A 73 -14.59 1.35 4.87
CA VAL A 73 -13.52 2.35 4.75
C VAL A 73 -14.16 3.73 4.66
N GLN A 74 -13.68 4.67 5.46
CA GLN A 74 -14.15 6.05 5.48
C GLN A 74 -12.95 7.00 5.35
N SER A 75 -13.04 7.99 4.44
CA SER A 75 -12.19 9.16 4.49
C SER A 75 -12.74 10.11 5.56
N LEU A 76 -11.87 10.59 6.45
CA LEU A 76 -12.22 11.55 7.50
C LEU A 76 -11.81 12.98 7.11
N THR A 77 -10.90 13.16 6.15
CA THR A 77 -10.42 14.48 5.70
C THR A 77 -10.63 14.74 4.21
N GLY A 78 -11.07 13.77 3.43
CA GLY A 78 -11.14 13.88 1.98
C GLY A 78 -12.51 13.50 1.42
N ILE A 79 -12.68 13.76 0.11
CA ILE A 79 -13.90 13.44 -0.65
C ILE A 79 -13.89 11.99 -1.18
N GLU A 80 -12.79 11.27 -0.98
CA GLU A 80 -12.61 9.91 -1.50
C GLU A 80 -13.58 8.94 -0.85
N LYS A 81 -14.24 8.14 -1.69
CA LYS A 81 -15.03 6.98 -1.26
C LYS A 81 -14.12 5.85 -0.83
N GLY A 82 -14.63 4.96 0.03
CA GLY A 82 -13.87 3.83 0.57
C GLY A 82 -13.14 2.97 -0.48
N TRP A 83 -13.79 2.69 -1.62
CA TRP A 83 -13.18 1.92 -2.71
C TRP A 83 -11.99 2.66 -3.37
N GLN A 84 -12.04 3.99 -3.47
CA GLN A 84 -10.97 4.80 -4.05
C GLN A 84 -9.73 4.76 -3.16
N ILE A 85 -9.93 4.73 -1.84
CA ILE A 85 -8.82 4.61 -0.88
C ILE A 85 -8.10 3.27 -1.07
N LEU A 86 -8.84 2.17 -1.29
CA LEU A 86 -8.25 0.85 -1.44
C LEU A 86 -7.48 0.67 -2.75
N GLN A 87 -7.78 1.44 -3.80
CA GLN A 87 -7.01 1.41 -5.04
C GLN A 87 -5.54 1.81 -4.84
N TYR A 88 -5.26 2.67 -3.84
CA TYR A 88 -3.88 3.03 -3.50
C TYR A 88 -3.10 1.89 -2.83
N LEU A 89 -3.80 0.85 -2.36
CA LEU A 89 -3.22 -0.27 -1.67
C LEU A 89 -2.97 -1.47 -2.59
N VAL A 90 -2.92 -1.35 -3.92
CA VAL A 90 -2.75 -2.52 -4.82
C VAL A 90 -1.26 -2.84 -5.07
N PRO A 91 -0.74 -4.06 -4.79
CA PRO A 91 -1.42 -5.23 -4.20
C PRO A 91 -1.80 -5.03 -2.72
N PRO A 92 -2.97 -5.57 -2.28
CA PRO A 92 -3.69 -5.22 -1.05
C PRO A 92 -2.87 -5.44 0.21
N ARG A 93 -1.99 -4.48 0.51
CA ARG A 93 -0.98 -4.54 1.56
C ARG A 93 -0.88 -3.17 2.23
N LEU A 94 -0.81 -3.19 3.55
CA LEU A 94 -0.72 -1.99 4.37
C LEU A 94 0.27 -2.19 5.51
N THR A 95 1.29 -1.35 5.57
CA THR A 95 2.23 -1.29 6.70
C THR A 95 1.63 -0.44 7.79
N LEU A 96 1.62 -0.94 9.03
CA LEU A 96 1.15 -0.19 10.19
C LEU A 96 2.33 0.31 11.02
N GLY A 97 2.26 1.56 11.45
CA GLY A 97 3.16 2.15 12.43
C GLY A 97 2.40 3.12 13.32
N GLY A 98 3.00 3.57 14.42
CA GLY A 98 2.35 4.49 15.35
C GLY A 98 2.76 4.26 16.80
N PRO A 99 2.03 4.84 17.76
CA PRO A 99 2.26 4.64 19.19
C PRO A 99 2.27 3.15 19.58
N ARG A 100 3.25 2.76 20.39
CA ARG A 100 3.51 1.36 20.73
C ARG A 100 2.30 0.64 21.34
N ASN A 101 1.53 1.34 22.17
CA ASN A 101 0.32 0.81 22.80
C ASN A 101 -0.78 0.45 21.78
N LEU A 102 -0.95 1.26 20.73
CA LEU A 102 -1.94 1.00 19.68
C LEU A 102 -1.51 -0.15 18.77
N ILE A 103 -0.22 -0.18 18.42
CA ILE A 103 0.34 -1.26 17.62
C ILE A 103 0.30 -2.60 18.37
N ALA A 104 0.63 -2.59 19.66
CA ALA A 104 0.53 -3.77 20.52
C ALA A 104 -0.91 -4.29 20.65
N ALA A 105 -1.90 -3.40 20.71
CA ALA A 105 -3.31 -3.80 20.75
C ALA A 105 -3.72 -4.59 19.48
N LEU A 106 -3.24 -4.19 18.31
CA LEU A 106 -3.50 -4.90 17.04
C LEU A 106 -2.79 -6.25 16.93
N GLN A 107 -1.74 -6.47 17.74
CA GLN A 107 -1.04 -7.75 17.83
C GLN A 107 -1.57 -8.63 18.97
N ASN A 108 -2.52 -8.15 19.78
CA ASN A 108 -3.10 -8.93 20.87
C ASN A 108 -3.96 -10.08 20.28
N PRO A 109 -3.67 -11.35 20.59
CA PRO A 109 -4.48 -12.48 20.14
C PRO A 109 -5.96 -12.38 20.49
N GLU A 110 -6.33 -11.69 21.57
CA GLU A 110 -7.73 -11.47 21.98
C GLU A 110 -8.53 -10.60 20.99
N MET A 111 -7.85 -9.88 20.10
CA MET A 111 -8.47 -9.03 19.08
C MET A 111 -8.75 -9.79 17.78
N ILE A 112 -8.23 -11.01 17.63
CA ILE A 112 -8.49 -11.85 16.45
C ILE A 112 -9.97 -12.23 16.42
N GLY A 113 -10.59 -12.12 15.24
CA GLY A 113 -12.01 -12.41 15.04
C GLY A 113 -12.97 -11.33 15.57
N LYS A 114 -12.48 -10.34 16.32
CA LYS A 114 -13.29 -9.21 16.78
C LYS A 114 -13.39 -8.13 15.71
N SER A 115 -14.53 -7.44 15.66
CA SER A 115 -14.68 -6.22 14.86
C SER A 115 -13.77 -5.16 15.45
N LEU A 116 -12.99 -4.49 14.61
CA LEU A 116 -12.02 -3.46 14.97
C LEU A 116 -12.27 -2.21 14.15
N VAL A 117 -12.07 -1.06 14.79
CA VAL A 117 -11.99 0.24 14.15
C VAL A 117 -10.56 0.75 14.29
N ILE A 118 -9.90 0.96 13.15
CA ILE A 118 -8.53 1.46 13.08
C ILE A 118 -8.57 2.82 12.40
N GLU A 119 -8.11 3.84 13.11
CA GLU A 119 -7.96 5.20 12.58
C GLU A 119 -6.50 5.54 12.38
N GLY A 120 -6.22 6.32 11.33
CA GLY A 120 -4.87 6.81 11.12
C GLY A 120 -4.70 7.67 9.89
N ARG A 121 -3.46 8.13 9.72
CA ARG A 121 -3.02 8.87 8.53
C ARG A 121 -2.43 7.91 7.52
N LEU A 122 -3.09 7.78 6.38
CA LEU A 122 -2.69 6.92 5.28
C LEU A 122 -1.77 7.69 4.32
N TYR A 123 -0.51 7.24 4.27
CA TYR A 123 0.49 7.66 3.30
C TYR A 123 0.40 6.72 2.10
N THR A 124 -0.42 7.10 1.12
CA THR A 124 -0.76 6.25 -0.05
C THR A 124 0.48 5.85 -0.88
N GLY A 125 1.45 6.76 -1.03
CA GLY A 125 2.70 6.47 -1.74
C GLY A 125 3.58 5.41 -1.08
N ALA A 126 3.54 5.33 0.26
CA ALA A 126 4.31 4.35 1.04
C ALA A 126 3.47 3.12 1.43
N ARG A 127 2.15 3.15 1.19
CA ARG A 127 1.16 2.17 1.73
C ARG A 127 1.36 1.96 3.23
N MET A 128 1.50 3.07 3.94
CA MET A 128 1.74 3.10 5.38
C MET A 128 0.60 3.84 6.08
N LEU A 129 0.00 3.20 7.08
CA LEU A 129 -0.96 3.84 7.98
C LEU A 129 -0.26 4.13 9.30
N ILE A 130 -0.14 5.42 9.63
CA ILE A 130 0.24 5.84 10.98
C ILE A 130 -1.02 5.84 11.83
N VAL A 131 -1.15 4.81 12.67
CA VAL A 131 -2.30 4.55 13.53
C VAL A 131 -2.39 5.61 14.62
N THR A 132 -3.57 6.20 14.75
CA THR A 132 -3.89 7.21 15.78
C THR A 132 -4.97 6.73 16.75
N GLY A 133 -5.74 5.69 16.39
CA GLY A 133 -6.75 5.11 17.25
C GLY A 133 -7.04 3.65 16.89
N VAL A 134 -7.31 2.83 17.90
CA VAL A 134 -7.74 1.44 17.76
C VAL A 134 -8.82 1.20 18.80
N GLU A 135 -9.99 0.76 18.34
CA GLU A 135 -11.15 0.46 19.19
C GLU A 135 -11.79 -0.85 18.76
N GLU A 136 -12.46 -1.54 19.68
CA GLU A 136 -13.35 -2.64 19.32
C GLU A 136 -14.60 -2.06 18.63
N GLY A 137 -14.88 -2.55 17.43
CA GLY A 137 -16.07 -2.17 16.66
C GLY A 137 -17.33 -2.74 17.31
N LYS A 138 -18.36 -1.90 17.43
CA LYS A 138 -19.70 -2.32 17.84
C LYS A 138 -20.40 -3.12 16.75
#